data_AF-A0A136NBU6-F1
#
_entry.id   AF-A0A136NBU6-F1
#
_cell.length_a   1.000
_cell.length_b   1.000
_cell.length_c   1.000
_cell.angle_alpha   90.00
_cell.angle_beta   90.00
_cell.angle_gamma   90.00
#
_symmetry.space_group_name_H-M   'P 1'
#
loop_
_entity.id
_entity.type
_entity.pdbx_description
1 polymer ?
#
loop_
_entity_poly.entity_id
_entity_poly.type
_entity_poly.pdbx_seq_one_letter_code
_entity_poly.pdbx_strand_id
1 'polypeptide(L)' 'MQMHAISSHYGFEQSIKLAIQAGVDILIFSNNIENATQYTPENIHQTIKKLVLKGDISKSQIDESYQRIQTLKRQL' A
#
# COMPACT_ATOMS: atom_id res chain seq x y z
N MET A 1 -1.75 4.14 -7.32
CA MET A 1 -2.51 4.65 -6.16
C MET A 1 -2.94 6.12 -6.27
N GLN A 2 -2.26 6.98 -7.05
CA GLN A 2 -2.64 8.40 -7.23
C GLN A 2 -3.55 8.67 -8.46
N MET A 3 -4.16 7.64 -9.05
CA MET A 3 -5.11 7.84 -10.15
C MET A 3 -6.31 8.66 -9.67
N HIS A 4 -6.79 9.58 -10.50
CA HIS A 4 -7.88 10.49 -10.13
C HIS A 4 -9.13 9.76 -9.64
N ALA A 5 -9.50 8.65 -10.30
CA ALA A 5 -10.64 7.81 -9.90
C ALA A 5 -10.52 7.20 -8.49
N ILE A 6 -9.30 7.10 -7.94
CA ILE A 6 -9.08 6.64 -6.56
C ILE A 6 -8.97 7.84 -5.63
N SER A 7 -8.14 8.83 -5.97
CA SER A 7 -7.86 9.97 -5.09
C SER A 7 -9.02 10.95 -4.91
N SER A 8 -9.99 10.98 -5.83
CA SER A 8 -11.21 11.78 -5.67
C SER A 8 -12.24 11.19 -4.71
N HIS A 9 -12.16 9.88 -4.42
CA HIS A 9 -13.15 9.15 -3.62
C HIS A 9 -12.58 8.58 -2.32
N TYR A 10 -11.28 8.29 -2.28
CA TYR A 10 -10.63 7.69 -1.12
C TYR A 10 -9.40 8.51 -0.73
N GLY A 11 -9.33 8.86 0.57
CA GLY A 11 -8.14 9.50 1.14
C GLY A 11 -6.92 8.56 1.15
N PHE A 12 -5.75 9.13 1.41
CA PHE A 12 -4.47 8.41 1.39
C PHE A 12 -4.46 7.13 2.25
N GLU A 13 -4.72 7.24 3.55
CA GLU A 13 -4.73 6.09 4.48
C GLU A 13 -5.83 5.07 4.10
N GLN A 14 -7.02 5.55 3.69
CA GLN A 14 -8.14 4.70 3.32
C GLN A 14 -7.86 3.89 2.05
N SER A 15 -7.25 4.52 1.03
CA SER A 15 -6.91 3.83 -0.23
C SER A 15 -5.87 2.73 -0.01
N ILE A 16 -4.87 2.96 0.84
CA ILE A 16 -3.89 1.95 1.25
C ILE A 16 -4.57 0.79 1.98
N LYS A 17 -5.40 1.10 2.98
CA LYS A 17 -6.14 0.10 3.77
C LYS A 17 -7.00 -0.78 2.86
N LEU A 18 -7.84 -0.18 2.02
CA LEU A 18 -8.75 -0.93 1.14
C LEU A 18 -7.99 -1.77 0.12
N ALA A 19 -6.91 -1.25 -0.48
CA ALA A 19 -6.13 -2.01 -1.45
C ALA A 19 -5.52 -3.27 -0.82
N ILE A 20 -4.92 -3.14 0.36
CA ILE A 20 -4.35 -4.31 1.06
C ILE A 20 -5.46 -5.28 1.47
N GLN A 21 -6.56 -4.80 2.04
CA GLN A 21 -7.71 -5.63 2.42
C GLN A 21 -8.34 -6.37 1.22
N ALA A 22 -8.31 -5.77 0.03
CA ALA A 22 -8.74 -6.38 -1.22
C ALA A 22 -7.77 -7.46 -1.76
N GLY A 23 -6.63 -7.68 -1.10
CA GLY A 23 -5.65 -8.69 -1.47
C GLY A 23 -4.57 -8.22 -2.45
N VAL A 24 -4.41 -6.91 -2.65
CA VAL A 24 -3.35 -6.37 -3.52
C VAL A 24 -1.97 -6.58 -2.87
N ASP A 25 -1.06 -7.21 -3.60
CA ASP A 25 0.31 -7.49 -3.13
C ASP A 25 1.27 -6.32 -3.27
N ILE A 26 1.09 -5.49 -4.30
CA ILE A 26 2.02 -4.42 -4.66
C ILE A 26 1.24 -3.12 -4.83
N LEU A 27 1.55 -2.14 -3.99
CA LEU A 27 1.05 -0.78 -4.13
C LEU A 27 2.04 0.06 -4.94
N ILE A 28 1.56 0.64 -6.04
CA ILE A 28 2.39 1.47 -6.93
C ILE A 28 2.02 2.95 -6.74
N PHE A 29 3.04 3.74 -6.42
CA PHE A 29 2.96 5.19 -6.28
C PHE A 29 3.89 5.83 -7.30
N SER A 30 3.41 6.90 -7.93
CA SER A 30 4.18 7.67 -8.90
C SER A 30 4.81 8.87 -8.21
N ASN A 31 6.09 9.09 -8.48
CA ASN A 31 6.86 10.21 -7.93
C ASN A 31 6.87 11.46 -8.83
N ASN A 32 6.11 11.45 -9.93
CA ASN A 32 6.10 12.50 -10.95
C ASN A 32 4.87 13.43 -10.87
N ILE A 33 4.05 13.31 -9.83
CA ILE A 33 2.87 14.16 -9.64
C ILE A 33 3.26 15.34 -8.77
N GLU A 34 3.21 16.54 -9.33
CA GLU A 34 3.49 17.77 -8.60
C GLU A 34 2.59 17.90 -7.37
N ASN A 35 3.17 18.39 -6.27
CA ASN A 35 2.48 18.61 -4.98
C ASN A 35 1.92 17.35 -4.30
N ALA A 36 2.24 16.14 -4.77
CA ALA A 36 1.85 14.87 -4.15
C ALA A 36 2.76 14.49 -2.95
N THR A 37 3.00 15.43 -2.04
CA THR A 37 3.99 15.33 -0.95
C THR A 37 3.70 14.24 0.08
N GLN A 38 2.45 13.79 0.21
CA GLN A 38 2.07 12.73 1.14
C GLN A 38 2.50 11.32 0.70
N TYR A 39 2.92 11.12 -0.54
CA TYR A 39 3.25 9.80 -1.10
C TYR A 39 4.74 9.43 -0.98
N THR A 40 5.43 9.94 0.04
CA THR A 40 6.82 9.54 0.30
C THR A 40 6.88 8.08 0.80
N PRO A 41 7.96 7.34 0.49
CA PRO A 41 8.15 5.98 1.00
C PRO A 41 8.00 5.90 2.53
N GLU A 42 8.61 6.86 3.25
CA GLU A 42 8.53 6.95 4.72
C GLU A 42 7.07 7.03 5.19
N ASN A 43 6.28 7.95 4.65
CA ASN A 43 4.89 8.14 5.07
C ASN A 43 4.01 6.92 4.73
N ILE A 44 4.24 6.30 3.57
CA ILE A 44 3.56 5.06 3.16
C ILE A 44 3.87 3.92 4.14
N HIS A 45 5.15 3.68 4.44
CA HIS A 45 5.57 2.63 5.38
C HIS A 45 5.03 2.87 6.79
N GLN A 46 5.08 4.12 7.29
CA GLN A 46 4.51 4.49 8.58
C GLN A 46 3.00 4.24 8.63
N THR A 47 2.28 4.58 7.56
CA THR A 47 0.82 4.37 7.46
C THR A 47 0.46 2.90 7.48
N ILE A 48 1.15 2.06 6.69
CA ILE A 48 0.93 0.60 6.70
C ILE A 48 1.23 0.03 8.09
N LYS A 49 2.35 0.42 8.71
CA LYS A 49 2.72 -0.04 10.06
C LYS A 49 1.66 0.34 11.09
N LYS A 50 1.15 1.57 11.05
CA LYS A 50 0.07 2.05 11.92
C LYS A 50 -1.20 1.20 11.74
N LEU A 51 -1.60 0.92 10.51
CA LEU A 51 -2.78 0.09 10.21
C LEU A 51 -2.62 -1.35 10.74
N VAL A 52 -1.42 -1.93 10.62
CA VAL A 52 -1.14 -3.27 11.19
C VAL A 52 -1.17 -3.26 12.71
N LEU A 53 -0.53 -2.27 13.35
CA LEU A 53 -0.50 -2.15 14.82
C LEU A 53 -1.89 -1.92 15.42
N LYS A 54 -2.78 -1.25 14.68
CA LYS A 54 -4.19 -1.08 15.07
C LYS A 54 -5.05 -2.33 14.86
N GLY A 55 -4.57 -3.33 14.12
CA GLY A 55 -5.35 -4.50 13.73
C GLY A 55 -6.28 -4.27 12.54
N ASP A 56 -6.23 -3.11 11.88
CA ASP A 56 -7.01 -2.83 10.66
C ASP A 56 -6.56 -3.69 9.47
N ILE A 57 -5.29 -4.07 9.46
CA ILE A 57 -4.68 -5.01 8.52
C ILE A 57 -4.00 -6.10 9.35
N SER A 58 -4.26 -7.37 9.03
CA SER A 58 -3.59 -8.47 9.73
C SER A 58 -2.12 -8.55 9.33
N LYS A 59 -1.24 -8.86 10.28
CA LYS A 59 0.18 -9.08 9.99
C LYS A 59 0.37 -10.25 9.00
N SER A 60 -0.41 -11.31 9.12
CA SER A 60 -0.37 -12.47 8.23
C SER A 60 -0.63 -12.09 6.78
N GLN A 61 -1.54 -11.16 6.50
CA GLN A 61 -1.81 -10.68 5.13
C GLN A 61 -0.57 -10.02 4.50
N ILE A 62 0.20 -9.25 5.28
CA ILE A 62 1.47 -8.67 4.81
C ILE A 62 2.51 -9.77 4.56
N ASP A 63 2.62 -10.73 5.49
CA ASP A 63 3.57 -11.84 5.38
C ASP A 63 3.26 -12.71 4.13
N GLU A 64 2.00 -12.98 3.85
CA GLU A 64 1.55 -13.71 2.65
C GLU A 64 1.91 -13.00 1.35
N SER A 65 1.60 -11.70 1.24
CA SER A 65 1.99 -10.88 0.09
C SER A 65 3.51 -10.87 -0.12
N TYR A 66 4.27 -10.75 0.97
CA TYR A 66 5.72 -10.84 0.94
C TYR A 66 6.19 -12.19 0.39
N GLN A 67 5.64 -13.32 0.85
CA GLN A 67 6.00 -14.66 0.35
C GLN A 67 5.68 -14.84 -1.14
N ARG A 68 4.53 -14.32 -1.61
CA ARG A 68 4.18 -14.33 -3.04
C ARG A 68 5.21 -13.57 -3.88
N ILE A 69 5.57 -12.36 -3.45
CA ILE A 69 6.56 -11.52 -4.15
C ILE A 69 7.94 -12.18 -4.15
N GLN A 70 8.38 -12.74 -3.02
CA GLN A 70 9.67 -13.44 -2.93
C GLN A 70 9.72 -14.68 -3.83
N THR A 71 8.61 -15.42 -3.90
CA THR A 71 8.50 -16.58 -4.81
C THR A 71 8.63 -16.15 -6.26
N LEU A 72 7.90 -15.11 -6.67
CA LEU A 72 8.00 -14.56 -8.02
C LEU A 72 9.44 -14.13 -8.35
N LYS A 73 10.12 -13.41 -7.45
CA LYS A 73 11.50 -12.96 -7.66
C LYS A 73 12.51 -14.10 -7.81
N ARG A 74 12.29 -15.26 -7.18
CA ARG A 74 13.17 -16.42 -7.30
C ARG A 74 13.01 -17.18 -8.63
N GLN A 75 11.91 -16.93 -9.35
CA GLN A 75 11.59 -17.57 -10.61
C GLN A 75 12.02 -16.74 -11.84
N LEU A 76 12.57 -15.54 -11.60
CA LEU A 76 13.13 -14.62 -12.60
C LEU A 76 14.65 -14.65 -12.54
#